data_AF-T1BJ85-F1
#
_entry.id   AF-T1BJ85-F1
#
_cell.length_a   1.000
_cell.length_b   1.000
_cell.length_c   1.000
_cell.angle_alpha   90.00
_cell.angle_beta   90.00
_cell.angle_gamma   90.00
#
_symmetry.space_group_name_H-M   'P 1'
#
loop_
_entity.id
_entity.type
_entity.pdbx_description
1 polymer ?
#
loop_
_entity_poly.entity_id
_entity_poly.type
_entity_poly.pdbx_seq_one_letter_code
_entity_poly.pdbx_strand_id
1 'polypeptide(L)' 'MADARRYHRLPSPFRMKRGGELIGAHLAYETWGMLSPHVDNAVLILPGLSPSAHAASGPY' A
#
# COMPACT_ATOMS: atom_id res chain seq x y z
N MET A 1 8.05 -5.63 -17.50
CA MET A 1 6.86 -4.89 -17.02
C MET A 1 7.36 -3.85 -16.05
N ALA A 2 6.94 -2.58 -16.19
CA ALA A 2 7.41 -1.50 -15.32
C ALA A 2 6.91 -1.71 -13.89
N ASP A 3 7.75 -1.41 -12.90
CA ASP A 3 7.38 -1.45 -11.47
C ASP A 3 6.30 -0.37 -11.22
N ALA A 4 5.07 -0.78 -10.93
CA ALA A 4 3.93 0.11 -10.70
C ALA A 4 3.84 0.59 -9.24
N ARG A 5 4.83 0.23 -8.42
CA ARG A 5 4.85 0.47 -6.99
C ARG A 5 4.83 1.95 -6.65
N ARG A 6 3.91 2.31 -5.77
CA ARG A 6 3.78 3.62 -5.16
C ARG A 6 4.11 3.53 -3.68
N TYR A 7 4.42 4.67 -3.05
CA TYR A 7 4.77 4.74 -1.64
C TYR A 7 3.92 5.79 -0.93
N HIS A 8 3.29 5.39 0.16
CA HIS A 8 2.61 6.30 1.08
C HIS A 8 3.52 6.57 2.29
N ARG A 9 3.73 7.84 2.64
CA ARG A 9 4.51 8.22 3.83
C ARG A 9 3.67 8.01 5.08
N LEU A 10 4.20 7.25 6.04
CA LEU A 10 3.59 7.16 7.36
C LEU A 10 3.88 8.46 8.15
N PRO A 11 3.02 8.82 9.12
CA PRO A 11 3.34 9.85 10.09
C PRO A 11 4.71 9.59 10.73
N SER A 12 5.47 10.65 11.02
CA SER A 12 6.78 10.54 11.65
C SER A 12 6.80 11.36 12.94
N PRO A 13 6.95 10.73 14.12
CA PRO A 13 7.17 9.30 14.33
C PRO A 13 5.91 8.42 14.14
N PHE A 14 6.11 7.16 13.73
CA PHE A 14 5.06 6.13 13.71
C PHE A 14 5.24 5.16 14.88
N ARG A 15 4.32 5.19 15.85
CA ARG A 15 4.38 4.39 17.07
C ARG A 15 4.02 2.93 16.82
N MET A 16 4.85 2.01 17.31
CA MET A 16 4.63 0.57 17.20
C MET A 16 3.89 0.02 18.42
N LYS A 17 3.02 -0.98 18.21
CA LYS A 17 2.18 -1.59 19.27
C LYS A 17 2.99 -2.13 20.46
N ARG A 18 4.18 -2.69 20.21
CA ARG A 18 5.04 -3.32 21.22
C ARG A 18 6.18 -2.41 21.71
N GLY A 19 6.01 -1.10 21.56
CA GLY A 19 7.03 -0.10 21.90
C GLY A 19 7.97 0.20 20.74
N GLY A 20 8.65 1.36 20.83
CA GLY A 20 9.49 1.90 19.77
C GLY A 20 8.71 2.71 18.72
N GLU A 21 9.47 3.39 17.87
CA GLU A 21 8.95 4.30 16.85
C GLU A 21 9.73 4.13 15.54
N LEU A 22 9.04 4.24 14.40
CA LEU A 22 9.68 4.33 13.08
C LEU A 22 9.78 5.80 12.66
N ILE A 23 10.93 6.19 12.13
CA ILE A 23 11.22 7.54 11.63
C ILE A 23 11.26 7.50 10.10
N GLY A 24 10.48 8.36 9.44
CA GLY A 24 10.48 8.46 7.97
C GLY A 24 10.01 7.19 7.23
N ALA A 25 9.16 6.37 7.86
CA ALA A 25 8.70 5.12 7.27
C ALA A 25 7.75 5.32 6.08
N HIS A 26 7.78 4.36 5.16
CA HIS A 26 6.94 4.33 3.96
C HIS A 26 6.21 2.98 3.83
N LEU A 27 4.97 3.02 3.36
CA LEU A 27 4.20 1.85 2.98
C LEU A 27 4.16 1.73 1.46
N ALA A 28 4.71 0.63 0.94
CA ALA A 28 4.63 0.30 -0.49
C ALA A 28 3.25 -0.26 -0.84
N TYR A 29 2.66 0.18 -1.94
CA TYR A 29 1.37 -0.30 -2.44
C TYR A 29 1.28 -0.23 -3.96
N GLU A 30 0.29 -0.93 -4.51
CA GLU A 30 -0.15 -0.81 -5.90
C GLU A 30 -1.66 -0.57 -5.92
N THR A 31 -2.16 -0.01 -7.02
CA THR A 31 -3.59 0.20 -7.26
C THR A 31 -3.93 -0.30 -8.64
N TRP A 32 -5.10 -0.90 -8.80
CA TRP A 32 -5.62 -1.37 -10.08
C TRP A 32 -7.00 -0.75 -10.31
N GLY A 33 -7.24 -0.20 -11.51
CA GLY A 33 -8.46 0.55 -11.83
C GLY A 33 -8.47 2.01 -11.34
N MET A 34 -9.65 2.63 -11.32
CA MET A 34 -9.87 4.03 -10.96
C MET A 34 -10.93 4.17 -9.87
N LEU A 35 -10.73 5.12 -8.96
CA LEU A 35 -11.73 5.50 -7.96
C LEU A 35 -12.92 6.19 -8.64
N SER A 36 -14.13 5.95 -8.13
CA SER A 36 -15.31 6.73 -8.50
C SER A 36 -15.14 8.19 -8.02
N PRO A 37 -15.87 9.17 -8.59
CA PRO A 37 -15.88 10.54 -8.09
C PRO A 37 -16.30 10.66 -6.62
N HIS A 38 -17.05 9.69 -6.11
CA HIS A 38 -17.51 9.63 -4.72
C HIS A 38 -16.56 8.85 -3.80
N VAL A 39 -15.51 8.22 -4.34
CA VAL A 39 -14.49 7.46 -3.60
C VAL A 39 -15.11 6.31 -2.79
N ASP A 40 -16.15 5.69 -3.32
CA ASP A 40 -16.96 4.66 -2.66
C ASP A 40 -16.67 3.23 -3.14
N ASN A 41 -15.71 3.05 -4.05
CA ASN A 41 -15.37 1.77 -4.68
C ASN A 41 -13.97 1.24 -4.32
N ALA A 42 -13.35 1.76 -3.26
CA ALA A 42 -12.03 1.31 -2.83
C ALA A 42 -12.11 -0.05 -2.09
N VAL A 43 -11.29 -1.01 -2.53
CA VAL A 43 -11.11 -2.31 -1.86
C VAL A 43 -9.65 -2.47 -1.47
N LEU A 44 -9.39 -2.79 -0.19
CA LEU A 44 -8.05 -3.03 0.32
C LEU A 44 -7.76 -4.54 0.35
N ILE A 45 -6.67 -4.94 -0.29
CA ILE A 45 -6.15 -6.32 -0.23
C ILE A 45 -4.95 -6.33 0.71
N LEU A 46 -5.03 -7.11 1.79
CA LEU A 46 -3.89 -7.42 2.64
C LEU A 46 -3.29 -8.76 2.19
N PRO A 47 -2.04 -8.79 1.70
CA PRO A 47 -1.43 -10.04 1.27
C PRO A 47 -1.15 -10.96 2.46
N GLY A 48 -0.87 -12.23 2.15
CA GLY A 48 -0.24 -13.15 3.10
C GLY A 48 1.18 -12.69 3.48
N LEU A 49 1.92 -13.54 4.19
CA LEU A 49 3.23 -13.17 4.72
C LEU A 49 4.31 -12.93 3.64
N SER A 50 4.26 -13.69 2.55
CA SER A 50 5.33 -13.75 1.53
C SER A 50 5.10 -12.94 0.24
N PRO A 51 3.86 -12.69 -0.25
CA PRO A 51 3.66 -11.89 -1.45
C PRO A 51 3.92 -10.39 -1.19
N SER A 52 4.36 -9.71 -2.24
CA SER A 52 4.50 -8.24 -2.24
C SER A 52 3.16 -7.54 -2.52
N ALA A 53 3.18 -6.21 -2.62
CA ALA A 53 2.01 -5.43 -3.04
C ALA A 53 1.54 -5.73 -4.48
N HIS A 54 2.30 -6.49 -5.27
CA HIS A 54 1.92 -6.85 -6.63
C HIS A 54 0.91 -7.99 -6.65
N ALA A 55 -0.39 -7.67 -6.74
CA ALA A 55 -1.49 -8.64 -6.72
C ALA A 55 -2.06 -9.02 -8.10
N ALA A 56 -1.80 -8.24 -9.16
CA ALA A 56 -2.30 -8.55 -10.51
C ALA A 56 -1.19 -9.13 -11.39
N SER A 57 -1.52 -10.14 -12.19
CA SER A 57 -0.58 -10.81 -13.10
C SER A 57 -0.48 -10.18 -14.50
N GLY A 58 -1.12 -9.02 -14.74
CA GLY A 58 -1.14 -8.33 -16.03
C GLY A 58 -1.72 -6.91 -15.97
N PRO A 59 -1.64 -6.13 -17.06
CA PRO A 59 -2.29 -4.83 -17.15
C PRO A 59 -3.81 -4.98 -17.19
N TYR A 60 -4.50 -3.99 -16.63
CA TYR A 60 -5.96 -3.84 -16.55
C TYR A 60 -6.39 -2.63 -17.37
#